data_AF-A0A8X6K6S6-F1
#
_entry.id   AF-A0A8X6K6S6-F1
#
_cell.length_a   1.000
_cell.length_b   1.000
_cell.length_c   1.000
_cell.angle_alpha   90.00
_cell.angle_beta   90.00
_cell.angle_gamma   90.00
#
_symmetry.space_group_name_H-M   'P 1'
#
loop_
_entity.id
_entity.type
_entity.pdbx_description
1 polymer ?
#
loop_
_entity_poly.entity_id
_entity_poly.type
_entity_poly.pdbx_seq_one_letter_code
_entity_poly.pdbx_strand_id
1 'polypeptide(L)'
;MNVQEILGSFYLLNQFPGLPLFNCSKCSHSFSHKDHLLHHLEQHKDVYPCTLCANTFTRKDSLKRHERTIHNVINKNSLRGHYNK
;
A
#
# COMPACT_ATOMS: atom_id res chain seq x y z
N MET A 1 7.04 -34.04 2.04
CA MET A 1 6.45 -32.81 2.62
C MET A 1 4.99 -32.78 2.19
N ASN A 2 4.07 -32.96 3.14
CA ASN A 2 2.69 -33.34 2.89
C ASN A 2 1.84 -32.09 2.61
N VAL A 3 1.28 -31.99 1.39
CA VAL A 3 0.46 -30.87 0.90
C VAL A 3 -0.89 -30.70 1.62
N GLN A 4 -1.21 -31.60 2.56
CA GLN A 4 -2.46 -31.61 3.33
C GLN A 4 -2.52 -30.55 4.45
N GLU A 5 -1.40 -29.96 4.87
CA GLU A 5 -1.40 -28.98 5.97
C GLU A 5 -1.62 -27.51 5.52
N ILE A 6 -1.34 -27.19 4.26
CA ILE A 6 -1.49 -25.81 3.73
C ILE A 6 -2.96 -25.50 3.42
N LEU A 7 -3.70 -26.51 2.94
CA LEU A 7 -5.12 -26.36 2.59
C LEU A 7 -6.01 -26.26 3.85
N GLY A 8 -5.60 -26.86 4.97
CA GLY A 8 -6.34 -26.81 6.24
C GLY A 8 -6.40 -25.41 6.86
N SER A 9 -5.28 -24.67 6.87
CA SER A 9 -5.26 -23.27 7.34
C SER A 9 -6.07 -22.33 6.45
N PHE A 10 -6.13 -22.60 5.15
CA PHE A 10 -6.90 -21.78 4.20
C PHE A 10 -8.41 -22.08 4.25
N TYR A 11 -8.79 -23.35 4.46
CA TYR A 11 -10.19 -23.77 4.60
C TYR A 11 -10.82 -23.27 5.91
N LEU A 12 -10.08 -23.28 7.02
CA LEU A 12 -10.59 -22.84 8.33
C LEU A 12 -10.82 -21.33 8.43
N LEU A 13 -10.10 -20.52 7.65
CA LEU A 13 -10.32 -19.06 7.55
C LEU A 13 -11.64 -18.70 6.87
N ASN A 14 -12.20 -19.60 6.06
CA ASN A 14 -13.48 -19.41 5.36
C ASN A 14 -14.69 -19.99 6.12
N GLN A 15 -14.46 -20.76 7.20
CA GLN A 15 -15.50 -21.51 7.93
C GLN A 15 -16.13 -20.74 9.10
N PHE A 16 -15.49 -19.66 9.59
CA PHE A 16 -15.98 -18.86 10.72
C PHE A 16 -16.03 -17.36 10.35
N PRO A 17 -17.22 -16.78 10.11
CA PRO A 17 -17.36 -15.36 9.83
C PRO A 17 -17.09 -14.58 11.13
N GLY A 18 -15.87 -14.09 11.31
CA GLY A 18 -15.52 -13.23 12.45
C GLY A 18 -14.19 -13.52 13.14
N LEU A 19 -13.30 -14.34 12.59
CA LEU A 19 -11.92 -14.34 13.05
C LEU A 19 -11.37 -12.90 12.93
N PRO A 20 -10.79 -12.32 14.00
CA PRO A 20 -10.26 -10.96 13.95
C PRO A 20 -9.09 -10.91 12.96
N LEU A 21 -9.40 -10.50 11.72
CA LEU A 21 -8.41 -10.28 10.69
C LEU A 21 -7.63 -9.01 11.02
N PHE A 22 -6.34 -9.03 10.70
CA PHE A 22 -5.49 -7.85 10.75
C PHE A 22 -5.81 -6.99 9.53
N ASN A 23 -6.58 -5.93 9.76
CA ASN A 23 -7.03 -5.02 8.72
C ASN A 23 -5.93 -4.02 8.37
N CYS A 24 -5.77 -3.74 7.08
CA CYS A 24 -4.91 -2.66 6.65
C CYS A 24 -5.56 -1.31 6.98
N SER A 25 -4.78 -0.39 7.55
CA SER A 25 -5.25 0.98 7.84
C SER A 25 -5.27 1.89 6.60
N LYS A 26 -4.76 1.40 5.46
CA LYS A 26 -4.58 2.16 4.22
C LYS A 26 -5.42 1.67 3.05
N CYS A 27 -5.98 0.45 3.13
CA CYS A 27 -6.86 -0.12 2.12
C CYS A 27 -7.81 -1.15 2.73
N SER A 28 -8.76 -1.66 1.95
CA SER A 28 -9.76 -2.64 2.40
C SER A 28 -9.26 -4.09 2.44
N HIS A 29 -7.95 -4.33 2.42
CA HIS A 29 -7.39 -5.67 2.57
C HIS A 29 -7.26 -6.07 4.05
N SER A 30 -7.49 -7.35 4.30
CA SER A 30 -7.42 -7.95 5.62
C SER A 30 -6.62 -9.25 5.54
N PHE A 31 -5.80 -9.52 6.56
CA PHE A 31 -4.87 -10.63 6.59
C PHE A 31 -5.13 -11.51 7.81
N SER A 32 -4.95 -12.82 7.65
CA SER A 32 -5.08 -13.78 8.74
C SER A 32 -3.91 -13.74 9.73
N HIS A 33 -2.75 -13.20 9.31
CA HIS A 33 -1.55 -13.11 10.11
C HIS A 33 -0.97 -11.70 10.14
N LYS A 34 -0.36 -11.32 11.27
CA LYS A 34 0.19 -9.98 11.51
C LYS A 34 1.44 -9.70 10.67
N ASP A 35 2.30 -10.70 10.48
CA ASP A 35 3.50 -10.61 9.65
C ASP A 35 3.14 -10.36 8.17
N HIS A 36 2.11 -11.02 7.65
CA HIS A 36 1.57 -10.74 6.31
C HIS A 36 1.05 -9.30 6.20
N LEU A 37 0.33 -8.79 7.21
CA LEU A 37 -0.09 -7.38 7.24
C LEU A 37 1.14 -6.45 7.25
N LEU A 38 2.18 -6.74 8.03
CA LEU A 38 3.38 -5.90 8.10
C LEU A 38 4.10 -5.85 6.75
N HIS A 39 4.25 -6.99 6.07
CA HIS A 39 4.83 -7.03 4.73
C HIS A 39 3.96 -6.29 3.70
N HIS A 40 2.65 -6.45 3.77
CA HIS A 40 1.71 -5.67 2.95
C HIS A 40 1.83 -4.15 3.21
N LEU A 41 2.03 -3.73 4.46
CA LEU A 41 2.26 -2.33 4.80
C LEU A 41 3.57 -1.78 4.22
N GLU A 42 4.55 -2.63 3.90
CA GLU A 42 5.74 -2.20 3.14
C GLU A 42 5.37 -1.80 1.71
N GLN A 43 4.41 -2.47 1.07
CA GLN A 43 3.88 -2.05 -0.24
C GLN A 43 3.14 -0.71 -0.16
N HIS A 44 2.60 -0.38 1.02
CA HIS A 44 2.09 0.97 1.29
C HIS A 44 3.18 1.98 1.63
N LYS A 45 4.40 1.57 2.02
CA LYS A 45 5.54 2.49 2.18
C LYS A 45 6.10 2.95 0.83
N ASP A 46 5.89 2.18 -0.22
CA ASP A 46 6.20 2.57 -1.61
C ASP A 46 5.16 3.53 -2.22
N VAL A 47 4.38 4.21 -1.38
CA VAL A 47 3.59 5.38 -1.78
C VAL A 47 4.22 6.65 -1.21
N TYR A 48 4.13 7.70 -1.99
CA TYR A 48 4.55 9.05 -1.67
C TYR A 48 3.32 9.81 -1.16
N PRO A 49 3.09 9.90 0.16
CA PRO A 49 1.97 10.64 0.72
C PRO A 49 2.18 12.15 0.56
N CYS A 50 1.10 12.87 0.28
CA CYS A 50 1.11 14.33 0.39
C CYS A 50 1.09 14.71 1.88
N THR A 51 1.93 15.66 2.29
CA THR A 51 1.93 16.15 3.68
C THR A 51 0.85 17.20 3.94
N LEU A 52 0.15 17.65 2.89
CA LEU A 52 -0.86 18.71 2.95
C LEU A 52 -2.29 18.19 2.81
N CYS A 53 -2.48 16.92 2.40
CA CYS A 53 -3.78 16.27 2.33
C CYS A 53 -3.65 14.75 2.47
N ALA A 54 -4.79 14.05 2.51
CA ALA A 54 -4.82 12.59 2.68
C ALA A 54 -4.49 11.77 1.40
N ASN A 55 -4.11 12.43 0.29
CA ASN A 55 -3.81 11.73 -0.96
C ASN A 55 -2.43 11.06 -0.93
N THR A 56 -2.38 9.87 -1.53
CA THR A 56 -1.16 9.07 -1.69
C THR A 56 -0.90 8.77 -3.16
N PHE A 57 0.37 8.81 -3.56
CA PHE A 57 0.77 8.59 -4.95
C PHE A 57 1.75 7.42 -5.05
N THR A 58 1.64 6.59 -6.09
CA THR A 58 2.57 5.47 -6.32
C THR A 58 3.93 5.90 -6.86
N ARG A 59 4.09 7.17 -7.28
CA ARG A 59 5.33 7.70 -7.82
C ARG A 59 5.64 9.11 -7.31
N LYS A 60 6.93 9.39 -7.12
CA LYS A 60 7.41 10.67 -6.57
C LYS A 60 7.10 11.87 -7.46
N ASP A 61 7.15 11.69 -8.78
CA ASP A 61 6.81 12.73 -9.76
C ASP A 61 5.31 13.06 -9.74
N SER A 62 4.45 12.05 -9.58
CA SER A 62 3.01 12.24 -9.39
C SER A 62 2.71 13.06 -8.13
N LEU A 63 3.37 12.76 -7.00
CA LEU A 63 3.24 13.57 -5.77
C LEU A 63 3.69 15.01 -6.01
N LYS A 64 4.88 15.24 -6.59
CA LYS A 64 5.39 16.59 -6.86
C LYS A 64 4.46 17.40 -7.75
N ARG A 65 3.87 16.77 -8.78
CA ARG A 65 2.89 17.44 -9.66
C ARG A 65 1.65 17.81 -8.86
N HIS A 66 1.12 16.90 -8.06
CA HIS A 66 -0.03 17.16 -7.19
C HIS A 66 0.25 18.31 -6.21
N GLU A 67 1.37 18.28 -5.52
CA GLU A 67 1.78 19.34 -4.60
C GLU A 67 1.87 20.70 -5.29
N ARG A 68 2.33 20.74 -6.55
CA ARG A 68 2.34 21.97 -7.35
C ARG A 68 0.94 22.42 -7.78
N THR A 69 0.10 21.52 -8.30
CA THR A 69 -1.18 21.92 -8.94
C THR A 69 -2.31 22.10 -7.95
N ILE A 70 -2.29 21.36 -6.84
CA ILE A 70 -3.36 21.39 -5.81
C ILE A 70 -2.95 22.26 -4.62
N HIS A 71 -1.67 22.30 -4.28
CA HIS A 71 -1.16 23.02 -3.11
C HIS A 71 -0.18 24.16 -3.43
N ASN A 72 0.14 24.41 -4.71
CA ASN A 72 1.10 25.45 -5.14
C ASN A 72 2.51 25.32 -4.52
N VAL A 73 2.91 24.11 -4.14
CA VAL A 73 4.24 23.85 -3.58
C VAL A 73 5.25 23.59 -4.70
N ILE A 74 6.31 24.41 -4.74
CA ILE A 74 7.38 24.30 -5.74
C ILE A 74 8.55 23.50 -5.17
N ASN A 75 8.62 22.22 -5.51
CA ASN A 75 9.80 21.40 -5.23
C ASN A 75 10.93 21.69 -6.21
N LYS A 76 12.12 22.06 -5.71
CA LYS A 76 13.29 22.55 -6.48
C LYS A 76 13.92 21.55 -7.49
N ASN A 77 13.48 20.28 -7.49
CA ASN A 77 14.08 19.20 -8.32
C ASN A 77 13.13 18.72 -9.43
N SER A 78 12.57 19.63 -10.24
CA SER A 78 11.59 19.32 -11.30
C SER A 78 12.09 19.50 -12.74
N LEU A 79 13.37 19.84 -12.94
CA LEU A 79 14.00 19.93 -14.26
C LEU A 79 14.83 18.67 -14.54
N ARG A 80 14.18 17.56 -14.88
CA ARG A 80 14.74 16.49 -15.71
C ARG A 80 13.64 15.48 -16.02
N GLY A 81 12.85 15.82 -17.03
CA GLY A 81 12.11 14.82 -17.78
C GLY A 81 12.95 14.43 -18.98
N HIS A 82 13.48 13.21 -18.98
CA HIS A 82 13.80 12.49 -20.20
C HIS A 82 13.36 11.04 -19.98
N TYR A 83 12.15 10.73 -20.46
CA TYR A 83 11.75 9.38 -20.78
C TYR A 83 12.58 8.99 -22.02
N ASN A 84 13.39 7.93 -21.92
CA ASN A 84 13.95 7.30 -23.10
C ASN A 84 12.99 6.19 -23.53
N LYS A 85 12.69 6.23 -24.82
CA LYS A 85 11.94 5.23 -25.60
C LYS A 85 12.72 3.92 -25.67
#